data_AF-B3PEX6-F1
#
_entry.id   AF-B3PEX6-F1
#
_cell.length_a   1.000
_cell.length_b   1.000
_cell.length_c   1.000
_cell.angle_alpha   90.00
_cell.angle_beta   90.00
_cell.angle_gamma   90.00
#
_symmetry.space_group_name_H-M   'P 1'
#
loop_
_entity.id
_entity.type
_entity.pdbx_description
1 polymer ?
#
loop_
_entity_poly.entity_id
_entity_poly.type
_entity_poly.pdbx_seq_one_letter_code
_entity_poly.pdbx_strand_id
1 'polypeptide(L)'
;MQSHLKLVKPPLYSGQDGIAAMRALQRELSLALQVEDWARVRHLDRICVLLIERVIAANKDDKSTLICALSELKGVYAGLIAQCQQEVSLMANH
;
A
#
# COMPACT_ATOMS: atom_id res chain seq x y z
N MET A 1 9.92 9.74 36.14
CA MET A 1 10.07 9.08 34.82
C MET A 1 10.11 10.16 33.75
N GLN A 2 11.27 10.43 33.16
CA GLN A 2 11.41 11.37 32.05
C GLN A 2 11.12 10.62 30.74
N SER A 3 10.02 10.97 30.07
CA SER A 3 9.68 10.48 28.74
C SER A 3 10.53 11.21 27.70
N HIS A 4 11.53 10.53 27.14
CA HIS A 4 12.28 11.01 25.98
C HIS A 4 11.37 11.00 24.74
N LEU A 5 10.72 12.12 24.45
CA LEU A 5 10.09 12.39 23.17
C LEU A 5 11.17 12.45 22.08
N LYS A 6 11.37 11.35 21.35
CA LYS A 6 12.17 11.37 20.13
C LYS A 6 11.31 11.93 19.01
N LEU A 7 11.70 13.09 18.48
CA LEU A 7 11.15 13.63 17.24
C LEU A 7 11.50 12.65 16.11
N VAL A 8 10.55 11.82 15.70
CA VAL A 8 10.69 11.01 14.48
C VAL A 8 10.57 11.97 13.32
N LYS A 9 11.56 11.96 12.41
CA LYS A 9 11.50 12.81 11.21
C LYS A 9 10.20 12.52 10.46
N PRO A 10 9.47 13.56 10.01
CA PRO A 10 8.26 13.34 9.25
C PRO A 10 8.59 12.48 8.02
N PRO A 11 7.73 11.51 7.66
CA PRO A 11 7.95 10.67 6.50
C PRO A 11 8.05 11.56 5.26
N LEU A 12 9.15 11.42 4.53
CA LEU A 12 9.31 12.00 3.21
C LEU A 12 8.66 11.05 2.20
N TYR A 13 7.84 11.60 1.31
CA TYR A 13 7.16 10.82 0.27
C TYR A 13 7.75 11.07 -1.12
N SER A 14 8.84 11.82 -1.19
CA SER A 14 9.59 12.11 -2.41
C SER A 14 10.53 10.97 -2.78
N GLY A 15 10.70 10.71 -4.07
CA GLY A 15 11.66 9.75 -4.61
C GLY A 15 11.52 8.35 -4.02
N GLN A 16 12.66 7.78 -3.61
CA GLN A 16 12.74 6.41 -3.11
C GLN A 16 12.02 6.19 -1.78
N ASP A 17 11.88 7.22 -0.94
CA ASP A 17 11.17 7.07 0.34
C ASP A 17 9.66 6.86 0.12
N GLY A 18 9.09 7.57 -0.87
CA GLY A 18 7.71 7.35 -1.31
C GLY A 18 7.51 5.94 -1.88
N ILE A 19 8.44 5.48 -2.73
CA ILE A 19 8.41 4.12 -3.29
C ILE A 19 8.53 3.06 -2.19
N ALA A 20 9.43 3.26 -1.21
CA ALA A 20 9.61 2.35 -0.09
C ALA A 20 8.34 2.25 0.78
N ALA A 21 7.66 3.37 1.03
CA ALA A 21 6.38 3.39 1.73
C ALA A 21 5.29 2.61 0.96
N MET A 22 5.22 2.78 -0.36
CA MET A 22 4.30 2.03 -1.23
C MET A 22 4.56 0.53 -1.18
N ARG A 23 5.84 0.12 -1.28
CA ARG A 23 6.24 -1.31 -1.17
C ARG A 23 5.95 -1.89 0.21
N ALA A 24 6.12 -1.11 1.28
CA ALA A 24 5.76 -1.55 2.62
C ALA A 24 4.25 -1.80 2.74
N LEU A 25 3.43 -0.88 2.24
CA LEU A 25 1.98 -1.04 2.23
C LEU A 25 1.53 -2.24 1.38
N GLN A 26 2.16 -2.45 0.22
CA GLN A 26 1.91 -3.64 -0.61
C GLN A 26 2.16 -4.93 0.17
N ARG A 27 3.30 -5.03 0.87
CA ARG A 27 3.62 -6.23 1.66
C ARG A 27 2.56 -6.48 2.73
N GLU A 28 2.14 -5.43 3.44
CA GLU A 28 1.10 -5.54 4.46
C GLU A 28 -0.26 -5.98 3.88
N LEU A 29 -0.62 -5.46 2.70
CA LEU A 29 -1.83 -5.87 1.98
C LEU A 29 -1.76 -7.34 1.55
N SER A 30 -0.63 -7.76 0.98
CA SER A 30 -0.41 -9.16 0.59
C SER A 30 -0.47 -10.10 1.80
N LEU A 31 0.12 -9.72 2.93
CA LEU A 31 0.04 -10.51 4.17
C LEU A 31 -1.39 -10.59 4.70
N ALA A 32 -2.11 -9.47 4.74
CA ALA A 32 -3.50 -9.44 5.19
C ALA A 32 -4.41 -10.29 4.28
N LEU A 33 -4.14 -10.30 2.97
CA LEU A 33 -4.84 -11.16 2.02
C LEU A 33 -4.55 -12.64 2.23
N GLN A 34 -3.29 -13.01 2.43
CA GLN A 34 -2.89 -14.42 2.64
C GLN A 34 -3.56 -15.06 3.86
N VAL A 35 -3.89 -14.26 4.87
CA VAL A 35 -4.57 -14.72 6.09
C VAL A 35 -6.06 -14.36 6.11
N GLU A 36 -6.60 -13.91 4.98
CA GLU A 36 -8.02 -13.53 4.81
C GLU A 36 -8.52 -12.51 5.85
N ASP A 37 -7.64 -11.63 6.34
CA ASP A 37 -8.02 -10.54 7.25
C ASP A 37 -8.66 -9.39 6.45
N TRP A 38 -9.91 -9.61 6.03
CA TRP A 38 -10.66 -8.67 5.20
C TRP A 38 -10.87 -7.31 5.85
N ALA A 39 -10.90 -7.26 7.19
CA ALA A 39 -11.02 -6.00 7.92
C ALA A 39 -9.73 -5.17 7.77
N ARG A 40 -8.57 -5.81 7.95
CA ARG A 40 -7.26 -5.19 7.72
C ARG A 40 -7.04 -4.82 6.26
N VAL A 41 -7.44 -5.66 5.32
CA VAL A 41 -7.37 -5.35 3.88
C VAL A 41 -8.12 -4.05 3.57
N ARG A 42 -9.38 -3.91 4.03
CA ARG A 42 -10.16 -2.66 3.84
C ARG A 42 -9.53 -1.45 4.52
N HIS A 43 -8.92 -1.64 5.68
CA HIS A 43 -8.23 -0.55 6.37
C HIS A 43 -6.98 -0.08 5.59
N LEU A 44 -6.17 -1.04 5.13
CA LEU A 44 -4.96 -0.76 4.35
C LEU A 44 -5.29 -0.17 2.98
N ASP A 45 -6.39 -0.57 2.35
CA ASP A 45 -6.89 0.03 1.10
C ASP A 45 -7.20 1.53 1.26
N ARG A 46 -7.85 1.94 2.36
CA ARG A 46 -8.07 3.37 2.66
C ARG A 46 -6.76 4.12 2.87
N ILE A 47 -5.78 3.49 3.52
CA ILE A 47 -4.43 4.07 3.71
C ILE A 47 -3.73 4.22 2.35
N CYS A 48 -3.95 3.28 1.44
CA CYS A 48 -3.39 3.29 0.09
C CYS A 48 -3.76 4.57 -0.66
N VAL A 49 -5.03 4.94 -0.66
CA VAL A 49 -5.51 6.18 -1.29
C VAL A 49 -4.77 7.41 -0.76
N LEU A 50 -4.66 7.54 0.57
CA LEU A 50 -3.98 8.69 1.20
C LEU A 50 -2.47 8.70 0.91
N LEU A 51 -1.85 7.52 0.86
CA LEU A 51 -0.41 7.40 0.56
C LEU A 51 -0.12 7.80 -0.88
N ILE A 52 -0.97 7.39 -1.83
CA ILE A 52 -0.87 7.77 -3.24
C ILE A 52 -0.96 9.28 -3.39
N GLU A 53 -1.95 9.92 -2.78
CA GLU A 53 -2.10 11.38 -2.86
C GLU A 53 -0.84 12.11 -2.38
N ARG A 54 -0.23 11.62 -1.28
CA ARG A 54 1.01 12.18 -0.73
C ARG A 54 2.22 11.95 -1.64
N VAL A 55 2.37 10.75 -2.20
CA VAL A 55 3.45 10.44 -3.15
C VAL A 55 3.28 11.24 -4.44
N ILE A 56 2.06 11.39 -4.96
CA ILE A 56 1.78 12.24 -6.12
C ILE A 56 2.14 13.69 -5.82
N ALA A 57 1.67 14.20 -4.68
CA ALA A 57 1.93 15.59 -4.28
C ALA A 57 3.42 15.90 -4.09
N ALA A 58 4.20 14.93 -3.62
CA ALA A 58 5.64 15.08 -3.38
C ALA A 58 6.51 14.91 -4.64
N ASN A 59 5.98 14.33 -5.73
CA ASN A 59 6.74 13.97 -6.93
C ASN A 59 6.14 14.54 -8.22
N LYS A 60 5.38 15.64 -8.15
CA LYS A 60 4.67 16.23 -9.31
C LYS A 60 5.55 16.47 -10.53
N ASP A 61 6.80 16.85 -10.29
CA ASP A 61 7.78 17.15 -11.34
C ASP A 61 8.68 15.95 -11.71
N ASP A 62 8.62 14.87 -10.94
CA ASP A 62 9.35 13.62 -11.18
C ASP A 62 8.42 12.52 -11.70
N LYS A 63 8.16 12.59 -13.01
CA LYS A 63 7.33 11.62 -13.73
C LYS A 63 7.84 10.18 -13.59
N SER A 64 9.15 9.97 -13.44
CA SER A 64 9.73 8.63 -13.34
C SER A 64 9.37 7.96 -12.02
N THR A 65 9.46 8.70 -10.91
CA THR A 65 9.05 8.23 -9.58
C THR A 65 7.54 7.99 -9.53
N LEU A 66 6.73 8.84 -10.16
CA LEU A 66 5.28 8.63 -10.27
C LEU A 66 4.93 7.35 -11.02
N ILE A 67 5.55 7.11 -12.18
CA ILE A 67 5.33 5.89 -12.96
C ILE A 67 5.72 4.66 -12.15
N CYS A 68 6.84 4.71 -11.43
CA CYS A 68 7.27 3.60 -10.58
C CYS A 68 6.25 3.35 -9.44
N ALA A 69 5.87 4.38 -8.69
CA ALA A 69 4.92 4.26 -7.59
C ALA A 69 3.53 3.74 -8.05
N LEU A 70 3.03 4.23 -9.20
CA LEU A 70 1.77 3.75 -9.78
C LEU A 70 1.88 2.31 -10.30
N SER A 71 3.06 1.91 -10.78
CA SER A 71 3.29 0.52 -11.22
C SER A 71 3.30 -0.46 -10.04
N GLU A 72 3.89 -0.07 -8.91
CA GLU A 72 3.82 -0.85 -7.67
C GLU A 72 2.35 -1.03 -7.26
N LEU A 73 1.55 0.04 -7.28
CA LEU A 73 0.13 0.01 -6.96
C LEU A 73 -0.66 -0.96 -7.85
N LYS A 74 -0.41 -0.90 -9.16
CA LYS A 74 -1.07 -1.79 -10.13
C LYS A 74 -0.83 -3.26 -9.79
N GLY A 75 0.38 -3.62 -9.35
CA GLY A 75 0.69 -4.97 -8.89
C GLY A 75 -0.14 -5.40 -7.68
N VAL A 76 -0.33 -4.51 -6.70
CA VAL A 76 -1.13 -4.78 -5.48
C VAL A 76 -2.58 -5.10 -5.83
N TYR A 77 -3.23 -4.25 -6.63
CA TYR A 77 -4.65 -4.43 -6.96
C TYR A 77 -4.88 -5.62 -7.88
N ALA A 78 -3.95 -5.92 -8.79
CA ALA A 78 -4.02 -7.16 -9.58
C ALA A 78 -4.00 -8.41 -8.68
N GLY A 79 -3.16 -8.41 -7.64
CA GLY A 79 -3.12 -9.48 -6.64
C GLY A 79 -4.42 -9.59 -5.83
N LEU A 80 -4.94 -8.46 -5.34
CA LEU A 80 -6.24 -8.37 -4.65
C LEU A 80 -7.36 -9.01 -5.47
N ILE A 81 -7.47 -8.62 -6.75
CA ILE A 81 -8.51 -9.11 -7.65
C ILE A 81 -8.39 -10.61 -7.87
N ALA A 82 -7.19 -11.12 -8.14
CA ALA A 82 -6.97 -12.54 -8.37
C ALA A 82 -7.35 -13.38 -7.13
N GLN A 83 -7.01 -12.91 -5.93
CA GLN A 83 -7.31 -13.62 -4.70
C GLN A 83 -8.81 -13.58 -4.37
N CYS A 84 -9.48 -12.44 -4.57
CA CYS A 84 -10.94 -12.37 -4.47
C CYS A 84 -11.64 -13.30 -5.48
N GLN A 85 -11.13 -13.42 -6.72
CA GLN A 85 -11.67 -14.33 -7.72
C GLN A 85 -11.49 -15.81 -7.33
N GLN A 86 -10.35 -16.15 -6.73
CA GLN A 86 -10.09 -17.48 -6.20
C GLN A 86 -11.07 -17.85 -5.08
N GLU A 87 -11.28 -16.96 -4.11
CA GLU A 87 -12.26 -17.16 -3.02
C GLU A 87 -13.68 -17.39 -3.55
N VAL A 88 -14.14 -16.54 -4.48
CA VAL A 88 -15.46 -16.71 -5.11
C VAL A 88 -15.56 -18.05 -5.85
N SER A 89 -14.49 -18.49 -6.52
CA SER A 89 -14.46 -19.78 -7.22
C SER A 89 -14.50 -20.97 -6.26
N LEU A 90 -13.87 -20.86 -5.09
CA LEU A 90 -13.93 -21.87 -4.03
C LEU A 90 -15.33 -21.94 -3.41
N MET A 91 -15.98 -20.80 -3.19
CA MET A 91 -17.35 -20.73 -2.68
C MET A 91 -18.39 -21.26 -3.68
N ALA A 92 -18.15 -21.14 -4.98
CA ALA A 92 -19.06 -21.62 -6.04
C ALA A 92 -18.98 -23.13 -6.30
N ASN A 93 -17.94 -23.81 -5.79
CA ASN A 93 -17.72 -25.25 -5.94
C ASN A 93 -18.13 -26.07 -4.70
N HIS A 94 -18.85 -25.45 -3.76
CA HIS A 94 -19.53 -26.08 -2.63
C HIS A 94 -21.04 -25.96 -2.77
#